data_AF-A0AA39Q5L8-F1
#
_entry.id   AF-A0AA39Q5L8-F1
#
_cell.length_a   1.000
_cell.length_b   1.000
_cell.length_c   1.000
_cell.angle_alpha   90.00
_cell.angle_beta   90.00
_cell.angle_gamma   90.00
#
_symmetry.space_group_name_H-M   'P 1'
#
loop_
_entity.id
_entity.type
_entity.pdbx_description
1 polymer ?
#
loop_
_entity_poly.entity_id
_entity_poly.type
_entity_poly.pdbx_seq_one_letter_code
_entity_poly.pdbx_strand_id
1 'polypeptide(L)' 'SISQVRFLPTSPEHLLVASWDTMVRFYDMGDTDKPNEQRAAVLGCCWLDNANAYSSGLDCTIWQYVSPSSLPSPF' A
#
# COMPACT_ATOMS: atom_id res chain seq x y z
N SER A 1 -10.42 10.37 7.16
CA SER A 1 -11.50 9.64 6.47
C SER A 1 -10.87 8.57 5.60
N ILE A 2 -11.31 7.32 5.71
CA ILE A 2 -10.71 6.18 4.99
C ILE A 2 -11.47 5.98 3.68
N SER A 3 -10.76 5.84 2.57
CA SER A 3 -11.36 5.60 1.24
C SER A 3 -11.52 4.12 0.95
N GLN A 4 -10.50 3.31 1.29
CA GLN A 4 -10.52 1.87 1.05
C GLN A 4 -9.60 1.12 2.01
N VAL A 5 -10.01 -0.10 2.36
CA VAL A 5 -9.24 -1.04 3.18
C VAL A 5 -9.17 -2.37 2.44
N ARG A 6 -7.98 -2.97 2.33
CA ARG A 6 -7.76 -4.25 1.66
C ARG A 6 -6.82 -5.13 2.46
N PHE A 7 -7.34 -6.26 2.92
CA PHE A 7 -6.53 -7.36 3.42
C PHE A 7 -5.80 -8.03 2.26
N LEU A 8 -4.62 -8.55 2.54
CA LEU A 8 -3.94 -9.41 1.60
C LEU A 8 -4.71 -10.74 1.49
N PRO A 9 -5.03 -11.23 0.27
CA PRO A 9 -5.85 -12.44 0.10
C PRO A 9 -5.21 -13.71 0.66
N THR A 10 -3.88 -13.76 0.71
CA THR A 10 -3.08 -14.93 1.10
C THR A 10 -2.76 -14.96 2.59
N SER A 11 -2.75 -13.81 3.27
CA SER A 11 -2.52 -13.73 4.70
C SER A 11 -3.32 -12.59 5.34
N PRO A 12 -4.12 -12.87 6.39
CA PRO A 12 -4.91 -11.84 7.08
C PRO A 12 -4.05 -10.87 7.90
N GLU A 13 -2.76 -11.16 8.08
CA GLU A 13 -1.82 -10.36 8.87
C GLU A 13 -1.41 -9.04 8.19
N HIS A 14 -1.64 -8.92 6.88
CA HIS A 14 -1.25 -7.77 6.08
C HIS A 14 -2.47 -6.97 5.63
N LEU A 15 -2.45 -5.68 5.93
CA LEU A 15 -3.56 -4.76 5.67
C LEU A 15 -3.07 -3.48 5.01
N LEU A 16 -3.74 -3.11 3.91
CA LEU A 16 -3.50 -1.87 3.19
C LEU A 16 -4.68 -0.92 3.40
N VAL A 17 -4.38 0.33 3.74
CA VAL A 17 -5.38 1.36 4.01
C VAL A 17 -5.07 2.60 3.18
N ALA A 18 -6.03 2.99 2.34
CA ALA A 18 -6.02 4.25 1.60
C ALA A 18 -6.86 5.30 2.34
N SER A 19 -6.36 6.53 2.37
CA SER A 19 -7.06 7.62 3.04
C SER A 19 -6.97 8.94 2.27
N TRP A 20 -7.94 9.80 2.53
CA TRP A 20 -8.04 11.14 1.95
C TRP A 20 -7.06 12.14 2.55
N ASP A 21 -6.35 11.78 3.61
CA ASP A 21 -5.25 12.55 4.22
C ASP A 21 -3.94 12.43 3.45
N THR A 22 -4.02 12.08 2.16
CA THR A 22 -2.89 11.82 1.26
C THR A 22 -1.96 10.71 1.73
N MET A 23 -2.39 9.81 2.62
CA MET A 23 -1.56 8.71 3.11
C MET A 23 -2.06 7.35 2.62
N VAL A 24 -1.10 6.48 2.32
CA VAL A 24 -1.29 5.02 2.24
C VAL A 24 -0.58 4.39 3.42
N ARG A 25 -1.29 3.62 4.22
CA ARG A 25 -0.74 2.94 5.39
C ARG A 25 -0.72 1.45 5.17
N PHE A 26 0.43 0.86 5.42
CA PHE A 26 0.61 -0.58 5.40
C PHE A 26 0.79 -1.08 6.83
N TYR A 27 -0.11 -1.95 7.26
CA TYR A 27 -0.08 -2.61 8.55
C TYR A 27 0.29 -4.07 8.37
N ASP A 28 1.23 -4.50 9.19
CA ASP A 28 1.65 -5.89 9.37
C ASP A 28 1.49 -6.20 10.86
N MET A 29 0.83 -7.29 11.25
CA MET A 29 0.59 -7.59 12.67
C MET A 29 1.88 -7.75 13.50
N GLY A 30 3.03 -7.93 12.84
CA GLY A 30 4.35 -7.98 13.48
C GLY A 30 5.19 -6.70 13.42
N ASP A 31 4.79 -5.67 12.67
CA ASP A 31 5.61 -4.47 12.45
C ASP A 31 4.77 -3.18 12.56
N THR A 32 5.44 -2.08 12.86
CA THR A 32 4.79 -0.79 13.06
C THR A 32 4.38 -0.19 11.71
N ASP A 33 3.20 0.45 11.70
CA ASP A 33 2.62 1.20 10.57
C ASP A 33 3.67 1.84 9.67
N LYS A 34 3.64 1.51 8.37
CA LYS A 34 4.50 2.12 7.34
C LYS A 34 3.67 3.12 6.54
N PRO A 35 3.60 4.40 6.97
CA PRO A 35 2.92 5.44 6.22
C PRO A 35 3.74 5.85 5.00
N ASN A 36 3.09 5.91 3.85
CA ASN A 36 3.62 6.49 2.62
C ASN A 36 2.75 7.68 2.23
N GLU A 37 3.35 8.87 2.27
CA GLU A 37 2.70 10.11 1.86
C GLU A 37 2.66 10.22 0.33
N GLN A 38 1.49 10.57 -0.19
CA GLN A 38 1.22 10.79 -1.59
C GLN A 38 0.98 12.26 -1.87
N ARG A 39 1.13 12.64 -3.14
CA ARG A 39 0.93 14.03 -3.58
C ARG A 39 -0.54 14.44 -3.64
N ALA A 40 -1.46 13.48 -3.62
CA ALA A 40 -2.90 13.68 -3.72
C ALA A 40 -3.65 12.68 -2.82
N ALA A 41 -4.95 12.95 -2.61
CA ALA A 41 -5.82 12.05 -1.86
C ALA A 41 -5.89 10.68 -2.54
N VAL A 42 -5.77 9.62 -1.75
CA VAL A 42 -5.74 8.25 -2.27
C VAL A 42 -7.17 7.71 -2.28
N LEU A 43 -7.64 7.32 -3.46
CA LEU A 43 -9.02 6.87 -3.67
C LEU A 43 -9.16 5.36 -3.56
N GLY A 44 -8.09 4.63 -3.88
CA GLY A 44 -8.10 3.18 -3.85
C GLY A 44 -6.72 2.59 -3.64
N CYS A 45 -6.74 1.32 -3.23
CA CYS A 45 -5.56 0.50 -3.10
C CYS A 45 -5.89 -0.95 -3.48
N CYS A 46 -4.90 -1.67 -4.00
CA CYS A 46 -5.04 -3.09 -4.28
C CYS A 46 -3.72 -3.81 -4.08
N TRP A 47 -3.85 -5.10 -3.76
CA TRP A 47 -2.75 -6.04 -3.78
C TRP A 47 -2.69 -6.69 -5.16
N LEU A 48 -1.50 -6.77 -5.72
CA LEU A 48 -1.22 -7.65 -6.85
C LEU A 48 -0.81 -9.02 -6.33
N ASP A 49 0.20 -9.04 -5.47
CA ASP A 49 0.78 -10.25 -4.85
C ASP A 49 1.17 -9.96 -3.39
N ASN A 50 1.76 -10.94 -2.70
CA ASN A 50 2.32 -10.75 -1.34
C ASN A 50 3.45 -9.72 -1.25
N ALA A 51 4.07 -9.37 -2.37
CA ALA A 51 5.22 -8.48 -2.42
C ALA A 51 4.91 -7.12 -3.08
N ASN A 52 3.76 -7.01 -3.75
CA ASN A 52 3.44 -5.91 -4.65
C ASN A 52 2.06 -5.33 -4.34
N ALA A 53 2.02 -4.04 -4.06
CA ALA A 53 0.78 -3.28 -3.87
C ALA A 53 0.73 -2.07 -4.79
N TYR A 54 -0.49 -1.61 -5.06
CA TYR A 54 -0.75 -0.40 -5.83
C TYR A 54 -1.73 0.50 -5.08
N SER A 55 -1.58 1.81 -5.28
CA SER A 55 -2.54 2.81 -4.86
C SER A 55 -2.83 3.80 -5.97
N SER A 56 -4.08 4.25 -6.06
CA SER A 56 -4.54 5.24 -7.04
C SER A 56 -4.91 6.56 -6.37
N GLY A 57 -4.42 7.66 -6.94
CA GLY A 57 -4.66 9.02 -6.46
C GLY A 57 -5.75 9.74 -7.22
N LEU A 58 -6.27 10.81 -6.61
CA LEU A 58 -7.18 11.77 -7.25
C LEU A 58 -6.55 12.49 -8.45
N ASP A 59 -5.23 12.54 -8.51
CA ASP A 59 -4.43 13.10 -9.61
C ASP A 59 -4.28 12.16 -10.82
N CYS A 60 -5.05 11.07 -10.86
CA CYS A 60 -4.95 10.01 -11.87
C CYS A 60 -3.58 9.31 -11.91
N THR A 61 -2.78 9.44 -10.85
CA THR A 61 -1.49 8.76 -10.72
C THR A 61 -1.67 7.41 -10.02
N ILE A 62 -0.85 6.44 -10.41
CA ILE A 62 -0.76 5.14 -9.76
C ILE A 62 0.64 5.01 -9.16
N TRP A 63 0.71 4.64 -7.88
CA TRP A 63 1.95 4.33 -7.20
C TRP A 63 2.05 2.83 -6.95
N GLN A 64 3.23 2.28 -7.20
CA GLN A 64 3.56 0.89 -6.93
C GLN A 64 4.48 0.80 -5.71
N TYR A 65 4.16 -0.12 -4.81
CA TYR A 65 4.98 -0.47 -3.66
C TYR A 65 5.49 -1.88 -3.84
N VAL A 66 6.81 -2.03 -3.75
CA VAL A 66 7.53 -3.29 -3.93
C VAL A 66 8.30 -3.57 -2.65
N SER A 67 8.09 -4.75 -2.06
CA SER A 67 8.88 -5.18 -0.91
C SER A 67 10.35 -5.39 -1.32
N PRO A 68 11.33 -4.92 -0.54
CA PRO A 68 12.75 -4.97 -0.91
C PRO A 68 13.28 -6.41 -1.10
N SER A 69 12.60 -7.42 -0.56
CA SER A 69 12.93 -8.83 -0.77
C SER A 69 12.71 -9.32 -2.21
N SER A 70 11.98 -8.55 -3.02
CA SER A 70 11.72 -8.88 -4.43
C SER A 70 12.64 -8.15 -5.42
N LEU A 71 13.53 -7.27 -4.94
CA LEU A 71 14.55 -6.65 -5.79
C LEU A 71 15.64 -7.68 -6.11
N PRO A 72 16.11 -7.77 -7.38
CA PRO A 72 17.28 -8.57 -7.69
C PRO A 72 18.46 -8.03 -6.88
N SER A 73 19.19 -8.95 -6.22
CA SER A 73 20.37 -8.59 -5.43
C SER A 73 21.30 -7.73 -6.27
N PRO A 74 21.72 -6.54 -5.79
CA PRO A 74 22.77 -5.80 -6.46
C PRO A 74 24.05 -6.66 -6.37
N PHE A 75 24.60 -7.01 -7.53
CA PHE A 75 25.90 -7.67 -7.63
C PHE A 75 27.00 -6.85 -6.94
#